data_AF-A0A961MQ79-F1
#
_entry.id   AF-A0A961MQ79-F1
#
_cell.length_a   1.000
_cell.length_b   1.000
_cell.length_c   1.000
_cell.angle_alpha   90.00
_cell.angle_beta   90.00
_cell.angle_gamma   90.00
#
_symmetry.space_group_name_H-M   'P 1'
#
loop_
_entity.id
_entity.type
_entity.pdbx_description
1 polymer ?
#
loop_
_entity_poly.entity_id
_entity_poly.type
_entity_poly.pdbx_seq_one_letter_code
_entity_poly.pdbx_strand_id
1 'polypeptide(L)'
;RRGMATQVIWSGDDRKGFYTSHLVTGSGRHSQPGGYGPPTGRTFVSRTIADCMVYENRIYREWIVADVMAIVKQLGLDPQALAEKAARARLDKGLLAVDIGENRRMVGQYPPESEAILDIAATDLERHTLQWLHEVWNRRMFGTIKDVYAPTVMYHGPLMAELTGIAAVMHQTIGLMGSVPDASFEPQHICSTP
;
A
#
# COMPACT_ATOMS: atom_id res chain seq x y z
N ARG A 1 8.72 -4.23 -18.28
CA ARG A 1 9.12 -4.23 -16.84
C ARG A 1 9.25 -5.67 -16.41
N ARG A 2 10.22 -6.00 -15.54
CA ARG A 2 10.31 -7.30 -14.87
C ARG A 2 10.10 -7.09 -13.38
N GLY A 3 9.10 -7.76 -12.81
CA GLY A 3 8.83 -7.75 -11.36
C GLY A 3 9.58 -8.90 -10.67
N MET A 4 9.98 -8.68 -9.43
CA MET A 4 10.64 -9.64 -8.55
C MET A 4 9.92 -9.60 -7.21
N ALA A 5 9.34 -10.73 -6.81
CA ALA A 5 8.78 -10.90 -5.47
C ALA A 5 9.95 -10.85 -4.48
N THR A 6 10.12 -9.70 -3.82
CA THR A 6 11.26 -9.41 -2.95
C THR A 6 11.01 -9.96 -1.57
N GLN A 7 9.78 -9.84 -1.09
CA GLN A 7 9.28 -10.48 0.13
C GLN A 7 7.86 -10.96 -0.13
N VAL A 8 7.52 -12.12 0.42
CA VAL A 8 6.17 -12.69 0.33
C VAL A 8 5.78 -13.17 1.71
N ILE A 9 4.65 -12.69 2.20
CA ILE A 9 3.97 -13.26 3.36
C ILE A 9 2.71 -13.96 2.87
N TRP A 10 2.34 -15.08 3.50
CA TRP A 10 1.22 -15.87 3.03
C TRP A 10 0.59 -16.72 4.13
N SER A 11 -0.65 -17.13 3.91
CA SER A 11 -1.36 -18.11 4.72
C SER A 11 -2.21 -19.02 3.82
N GLY A 12 -2.77 -20.09 4.39
CA GLY A 12 -3.59 -21.06 3.66
C GLY A 12 -2.83 -22.33 3.26
N ASP A 13 -3.40 -23.09 2.33
CA ASP A 13 -2.86 -24.38 1.88
C ASP A 13 -3.35 -24.74 0.46
N ASP A 14 -2.85 -25.85 -0.07
CA ASP A 14 -3.17 -26.35 -1.41
C ASP A 14 -4.63 -26.86 -1.56
N ARG A 15 -5.37 -26.99 -0.46
CA ARG A 15 -6.77 -27.46 -0.44
C ARG A 15 -7.77 -26.31 -0.34
N LYS A 16 -7.49 -25.31 0.50
CA LYS A 16 -8.34 -24.15 0.76
C LYS A 16 -7.97 -22.94 -0.11
N GLY A 17 -6.77 -22.95 -0.68
CA GLY A 17 -6.18 -21.81 -1.36
C GLY A 17 -5.27 -20.99 -0.45
N PHE A 18 -4.56 -20.05 -1.07
CA PHE A 18 -3.59 -19.18 -0.42
C PHE A 18 -4.06 -17.72 -0.47
N TYR A 19 -3.85 -17.00 0.63
CA TYR A 19 -3.76 -15.55 0.62
C TYR A 19 -2.28 -15.17 0.68
N THR A 20 -1.84 -14.26 -0.18
CA THR A 20 -0.44 -13.85 -0.26
C THR A 20 -0.33 -12.34 -0.38
N SER A 21 0.57 -11.71 0.37
CA SER A 21 0.97 -10.32 0.19
C SER A 21 2.41 -10.23 -0.27
N HIS A 22 2.65 -9.52 -1.36
CA HIS A 22 3.94 -9.45 -2.06
C HIS A 22 4.49 -8.03 -2.01
N LEU A 23 5.68 -7.85 -1.45
CA LEU A 23 6.52 -6.70 -1.77
C LEU A 23 7.26 -6.99 -3.06
N VAL A 24 6.85 -6.35 -4.14
CA VAL A 24 7.42 -6.51 -5.47
C VAL A 24 8.29 -5.31 -5.81
N THR A 25 9.57 -5.56 -6.07
CA THR A 25 10.45 -4.60 -6.72
C THR A 25 10.56 -4.95 -8.19
N GLY A 26 10.66 -3.95 -9.06
CA GLY A 26 10.81 -4.22 -10.48
C GLY A 26 11.65 -3.17 -11.18
N SER A 27 12.31 -3.58 -12.24
CA SER A 27 13.10 -2.69 -13.09
C SER A 27 12.60 -2.70 -14.53
N GLY A 28 12.89 -1.62 -15.25
CA GLY A 28 12.48 -1.48 -16.64
C GLY A 28 13.22 -0.36 -17.36
N ARG A 29 12.97 -0.28 -18.67
CA ARG A 29 13.41 0.80 -19.53
C ARG A 29 12.22 1.30 -20.34
N HIS A 30 12.00 2.61 -20.36
CA HIS A 30 10.94 3.23 -21.15
C HIS A 30 11.38 3.31 -22.62
N SER A 31 11.20 2.21 -23.33
CA SER A 31 11.71 1.99 -24.69
C SER A 31 10.63 2.00 -25.78
N GLN A 32 9.36 1.99 -25.39
CA GLN A 32 8.21 2.01 -26.29
C GLN A 32 7.19 3.06 -25.83
N PRO A 33 6.39 3.61 -26.75
CA PRO A 33 5.31 4.52 -26.39
C PRO A 33 4.26 3.82 -25.52
N GLY A 34 3.58 4.57 -24.65
CA GLY A 34 2.52 4.01 -23.80
C GLY A 34 1.89 5.04 -22.85
N GLY A 35 1.45 4.58 -21.68
CA GLY A 35 0.83 5.43 -20.65
C GLY A 35 1.70 6.58 -20.14
N TYR A 36 3.02 6.49 -20.34
CA TYR A 36 3.99 7.53 -20.01
C TYR A 36 4.39 8.43 -21.20
N GLY A 37 3.69 8.32 -22.33
CA GLY A 37 3.98 9.09 -23.54
C GLY A 37 5.04 8.43 -24.44
N PRO A 38 5.76 9.23 -25.26
CA PRO A 38 6.84 8.74 -26.12
C PRO A 38 8.01 8.16 -25.32
N PRO A 39 8.76 7.20 -25.88
CA PRO A 39 9.86 6.55 -25.18
C PRO A 39 10.96 7.54 -24.80
N THR A 40 11.29 7.61 -23.50
CA THR A 40 12.37 8.49 -23.00
C THR A 40 13.74 7.81 -23.01
N GLY A 41 13.79 6.49 -23.24
CA GLY A 41 15.02 5.69 -23.20
C GLY A 41 15.61 5.50 -21.81
N ARG A 42 15.02 6.11 -20.77
CA ARG A 42 15.49 6.02 -19.38
C ARG A 42 15.12 4.69 -18.74
N THR A 43 15.99 4.23 -17.85
CA THR A 43 15.70 3.12 -16.94
C THR A 43 14.93 3.62 -15.72
N PHE A 44 14.18 2.72 -15.09
CA PHE A 44 13.46 3.00 -13.86
C PHE A 44 13.39 1.76 -12.99
N VAL A 45 13.29 1.99 -11.69
CA VAL A 45 12.86 1.01 -10.69
C VAL A 45 11.47 1.34 -10.18
N SER A 46 10.79 0.34 -9.65
CA SER A 46 9.39 0.42 -9.24
C SER A 46 9.17 -0.44 -8.00
N ARG A 47 8.22 -0.02 -7.17
CA ARG A 47 7.72 -0.76 -6.02
C ARG A 47 6.23 -0.97 -6.14
N THR A 48 5.79 -2.15 -5.75
CA THR A 48 4.39 -2.56 -5.79
C THR A 48 4.12 -3.45 -4.59
N ILE A 49 2.99 -3.22 -3.90
CA ILE A 49 2.41 -4.20 -2.98
C ILE A 49 1.27 -4.87 -3.73
N ALA A 50 1.24 -6.20 -3.72
CA ALA A 50 0.18 -6.98 -4.35
C ALA A 50 -0.36 -8.02 -3.37
N ASP A 51 -1.66 -7.96 -3.09
CA ASP A 51 -2.37 -8.96 -2.31
C ASP A 51 -3.16 -9.85 -3.27
N CYS A 52 -2.93 -11.16 -3.20
CA CYS A 52 -3.50 -12.14 -4.12
C CYS A 52 -4.26 -13.22 -3.36
N MET A 53 -5.42 -13.60 -3.86
CA MET A 53 -6.10 -14.83 -3.48
C MET A 53 -5.90 -15.88 -4.58
N VAL A 54 -5.37 -17.04 -4.19
CA VAL A 54 -4.92 -18.09 -5.11
C VAL A 54 -5.64 -19.39 -4.80
N TYR A 55 -6.21 -20.03 -5.81
CA TYR A 55 -6.83 -21.34 -5.70
C TYR A 55 -6.48 -22.17 -6.94
N GLU A 56 -6.10 -23.43 -6.76
CA GLU A 56 -5.68 -24.34 -7.86
C GLU A 56 -4.66 -23.70 -8.83
N ASN A 57 -3.63 -23.06 -8.27
CA ASN A 57 -2.58 -22.33 -9.02
C ASN A 57 -3.09 -21.18 -9.89
N ARG A 58 -4.25 -20.60 -9.57
CA ARG A 58 -4.82 -19.45 -10.27
C ARG A 58 -5.08 -18.31 -9.29
N ILE A 59 -4.58 -17.13 -9.62
CA ILE A 59 -4.96 -15.89 -8.93
C ILE A 59 -6.38 -15.55 -9.38
N TYR A 60 -7.35 -15.60 -8.47
CA TYR A 60 -8.76 -15.28 -8.79
C TYR A 60 -9.18 -13.90 -8.28
N ARG A 61 -8.42 -13.30 -7.36
CA ARG A 61 -8.52 -11.89 -6.95
C ARG A 61 -7.15 -11.32 -6.68
N GLU A 62 -6.98 -10.05 -7.03
CA GLU A 62 -5.72 -9.33 -6.85
C GLU A 62 -5.99 -7.85 -6.53
N TRP A 63 -5.35 -7.33 -5.49
CA TRP A 63 -5.32 -5.91 -5.15
C TRP A 63 -3.89 -5.41 -5.27
N ILE A 64 -3.69 -4.36 -6.04
CA ILE A 64 -2.36 -3.84 -6.35
C ILE A 64 -2.28 -2.37 -6.00
N VAL A 65 -1.27 -2.01 -5.20
CA VAL A 65 -0.82 -0.64 -5.02
C VAL A 65 0.54 -0.49 -5.69
N ALA A 66 0.63 0.34 -6.72
CA ALA A 66 1.86 0.61 -7.44
C ALA A 66 2.30 2.07 -7.28
N ASP A 67 3.59 2.29 -6.98
CA ASP A 67 4.15 3.63 -6.91
C ASP A 67 4.47 4.19 -8.30
N VAL A 68 3.42 4.67 -8.97
CA VAL A 68 3.53 5.27 -10.31
C VAL A 68 4.31 6.59 -10.26
N MET A 69 4.21 7.35 -9.17
CA MET A 69 4.90 8.62 -9.01
C MET A 69 6.42 8.45 -9.06
N ALA A 70 6.97 7.41 -8.40
CA ALA A 70 8.40 7.09 -8.48
C ALA A 70 8.86 6.88 -9.92
N ILE A 71 8.07 6.16 -10.73
CA ILE A 71 8.40 5.90 -12.14
C ILE A 71 8.40 7.21 -12.92
N VAL A 72 7.32 8.00 -12.80
CA VAL A 72 7.17 9.28 -13.51
C VAL A 72 8.35 10.22 -13.26
N LYS A 73 8.76 10.36 -11.98
CA LYS A 73 9.91 11.20 -11.63
C LYS A 73 11.23 10.68 -12.25
N GLN A 74 11.49 9.37 -12.19
CA GLN A 74 12.69 8.78 -12.80
C GLN A 74 12.73 8.98 -14.33
N LEU A 75 11.57 8.92 -14.98
CA LEU A 75 11.46 9.17 -16.42
C LEU A 75 11.62 10.65 -16.80
N GLY A 76 11.68 11.56 -15.82
CA GLY A 76 11.77 13.00 -16.06
C GLY A 76 10.50 13.61 -16.62
N LEU A 77 9.35 12.98 -16.32
CA LEU A 77 8.04 13.45 -16.76
C LEU A 77 7.41 14.32 -15.69
N ASP A 78 6.57 15.26 -16.10
CA ASP A 78 5.78 16.07 -15.18
C ASP A 78 4.58 15.25 -14.64
N PRO A 79 4.52 14.97 -13.33
CA PRO A 79 3.40 14.26 -12.73
C PRO A 79 2.08 15.01 -12.86
N GLN A 80 2.11 16.35 -12.80
CA GLN A 80 0.89 17.14 -12.83
C GLN A 80 0.24 17.09 -14.22
N ALA A 81 1.04 17.28 -15.28
CA ALA A 81 0.55 17.13 -16.65
C ALA A 81 -0.03 15.73 -16.92
N LEU A 82 0.61 14.67 -16.41
CA LEU A 82 0.09 13.30 -16.56
C LEU A 82 -1.22 13.11 -15.80
N ALA A 83 -1.31 13.60 -14.56
CA ALA A 83 -2.51 13.52 -13.73
C ALA A 83 -3.66 14.30 -14.37
N GLU A 84 -3.42 15.52 -14.85
CA GLU A 84 -4.42 16.34 -15.51
C GLU A 84 -4.94 15.66 -16.78
N LYS A 85 -4.05 15.14 -17.64
CA LYS A 85 -4.44 14.40 -18.83
C LYS A 85 -5.30 13.19 -18.49
N ALA A 86 -4.92 12.44 -17.45
CA ALA A 86 -5.65 11.25 -17.01
C ALA A 86 -7.01 11.59 -16.38
N ALA A 87 -7.12 12.73 -15.68
CA ALA A 87 -8.38 13.23 -15.13
C ALA A 87 -9.31 13.71 -16.25
N ARG A 88 -8.81 14.52 -17.18
CA ARG A 88 -9.58 15.02 -18.34
C ARG A 88 -10.16 13.88 -19.16
N ALA A 89 -9.35 12.87 -19.48
CA ALA A 89 -9.81 11.68 -20.21
C ALA A 89 -10.91 10.87 -19.47
N ARG A 90 -11.00 10.96 -18.14
CA ARG A 90 -12.09 10.36 -17.36
C ARG A 90 -13.35 11.24 -17.40
N LEU A 91 -13.18 12.54 -17.20
CA LEU A 91 -14.28 13.51 -17.29
C LEU A 91 -14.95 13.49 -18.66
N ASP A 92 -14.18 13.41 -19.73
CA ASP A 92 -14.68 13.32 -21.12
C ASP A 92 -15.53 12.04 -21.35
N LYS A 93 -15.31 11.00 -20.55
CA LYS A 93 -16.09 9.75 -20.55
C LYS A 93 -17.32 9.81 -19.62
N GLY A 94 -17.62 10.97 -19.03
CA GLY A 94 -18.71 11.15 -18.08
C GLY A 94 -18.45 10.58 -16.68
N LEU A 95 -17.21 10.16 -16.37
CA LEU A 95 -16.83 9.72 -15.02
C LEU A 95 -16.56 10.95 -14.15
N LEU A 96 -17.65 11.54 -13.64
CA LEU A 96 -17.64 12.75 -12.80
C LEU A 96 -17.32 12.46 -11.33
N ALA A 97 -17.60 11.23 -10.89
CA ALA A 97 -17.18 10.70 -9.60
C ALA A 97 -16.29 9.49 -9.87
N VAL A 98 -15.03 9.57 -9.48
CA VAL A 98 -14.27 8.36 -9.19
C VAL A 98 -14.89 7.86 -7.90
N ASP A 99 -15.50 6.68 -7.91
CA ASP A 99 -16.07 6.08 -6.70
C ASP A 99 -14.94 5.86 -5.69
N ILE A 100 -14.73 6.86 -4.83
CA ILE A 100 -13.89 6.74 -3.65
C ILE A 100 -14.83 6.07 -2.67
N GLY A 101 -14.69 4.75 -2.51
CA GLY A 101 -15.54 3.97 -1.61
C GLY A 101 -15.74 4.67 -0.27
N GLU A 102 -16.91 4.45 0.33
CA GLU A 102 -17.38 5.17 1.52
C GLU A 102 -16.37 5.12 2.67
N ASN A 103 -15.54 6.17 2.80
CA ASN A 103 -14.47 6.26 3.80
C ASN A 103 -14.97 6.70 5.18
N ARG A 104 -16.19 6.32 5.56
CA ARG A 104 -16.87 6.80 6.78
C ARG A 104 -16.84 8.33 6.95
N ARG A 105 -16.64 9.13 5.89
CA ARG A 105 -16.74 10.61 5.92
C ARG A 105 -18.06 11.10 6.52
N MET A 106 -19.11 10.28 6.41
CA MET A 106 -20.43 10.57 7.00
C MET A 106 -20.46 10.48 8.52
N VAL A 107 -19.46 9.85 9.14
CA VAL A 107 -19.38 9.76 10.60
C VAL A 107 -18.95 11.11 11.18
N GLY A 108 -18.13 11.93 10.50
CA GLY A 108 -17.71 13.24 11.02
C GLY A 108 -16.53 13.17 12.01
N GLN A 109 -16.38 14.15 12.91
CA GLN A 109 -15.27 14.25 13.89
C GLN A 109 -15.45 13.38 15.15
N TYR A 110 -16.12 12.23 15.04
CA TYR A 110 -16.32 11.37 16.20
C TYR A 110 -15.01 10.75 16.66
N PRO A 111 -14.89 10.40 17.95
CA PRO A 111 -13.71 9.70 18.43
C PRO A 111 -13.47 8.44 17.59
N PRO A 112 -12.19 8.08 17.34
CA PRO A 112 -11.87 6.85 16.63
C PRO A 112 -12.47 5.65 17.35
N GLU A 113 -12.75 4.58 16.61
CA GLU A 113 -13.29 3.35 17.18
C GLU A 113 -12.42 2.87 18.36
N SER A 114 -13.07 2.52 19.47
CA SER A 114 -12.37 2.16 20.70
C SER A 114 -11.64 0.83 20.60
N GLU A 115 -12.13 -0.06 19.73
CA GLU A 115 -11.68 -1.45 19.63
C GLU A 115 -11.21 -1.77 18.20
N ALA A 116 -10.21 -2.67 18.11
CA ALA A 116 -9.70 -3.16 16.85
C ALA A 116 -10.59 -4.27 16.29
N ILE A 117 -10.66 -4.39 14.97
CA ILE A 117 -11.27 -5.55 14.29
C ILE A 117 -10.30 -6.72 14.40
N LEU A 118 -10.71 -7.81 15.08
CA LEU A 118 -9.86 -8.98 15.35
C LEU A 118 -10.38 -10.29 14.75
N ASP A 119 -11.56 -10.28 14.15
CA ASP A 119 -12.25 -11.49 13.67
C ASP A 119 -11.52 -12.18 12.52
N ILE A 120 -10.66 -11.44 11.82
CA ILE A 120 -9.86 -11.94 10.70
C ILE A 120 -8.55 -12.62 11.13
N ALA A 121 -8.15 -12.52 12.41
CA ALA A 121 -6.91 -13.10 12.90
C ALA A 121 -7.06 -14.60 13.20
N ALA A 122 -6.14 -15.40 12.67
CA ALA A 122 -5.99 -16.82 12.95
C ALA A 122 -5.01 -17.12 14.09
N THR A 123 -4.10 -16.18 14.41
CA THR A 123 -3.07 -16.35 15.45
C THR A 123 -3.03 -15.18 16.43
N ASP A 124 -2.39 -15.39 17.58
CA ASP A 124 -2.14 -14.31 18.55
C ASP A 124 -1.21 -13.24 17.98
N LEU A 125 -0.25 -13.61 17.12
CA LEU A 125 0.62 -12.66 16.44
C LEU A 125 -0.21 -11.72 15.55
N GLU A 126 -1.13 -12.27 14.77
CA GLU A 126 -2.04 -11.50 13.92
C GLU A 126 -2.96 -10.62 14.75
N ARG A 127 -3.50 -11.16 15.86
CA ARG A 127 -4.35 -10.41 16.80
C ARG A 127 -3.61 -9.21 17.39
N HIS A 128 -2.41 -9.40 17.92
CA HIS A 128 -1.58 -8.32 18.46
C HIS A 128 -1.21 -7.31 17.37
N THR A 129 -0.85 -7.79 16.17
CA THR A 129 -0.52 -6.91 15.04
C THR A 129 -1.69 -6.00 14.67
N LEU A 130 -2.91 -6.53 14.60
CA LEU A 130 -4.12 -5.74 14.33
C LEU A 130 -4.39 -4.72 15.44
N GLN A 131 -4.19 -5.10 16.71
CA GLN A 131 -4.32 -4.18 17.85
C GLN A 131 -3.30 -3.04 17.75
N TRP A 132 -2.02 -3.35 17.52
CA TRP A 132 -0.97 -2.34 17.38
C TRP A 132 -1.22 -1.41 16.20
N LEU A 133 -1.65 -1.95 15.05
CA LEU A 133 -2.00 -1.12 13.89
C LEU A 133 -3.22 -0.24 14.18
N HIS A 134 -4.24 -0.75 14.86
CA HIS A 134 -5.40 0.06 15.28
C HIS A 134 -4.99 1.18 16.25
N GLU A 135 -4.15 0.89 17.23
CA GLU A 135 -3.64 1.89 18.16
C GLU A 135 -2.86 2.99 17.45
N VAL A 136 -1.92 2.61 16.59
CA VAL A 136 -1.07 3.54 15.84
C VAL A 136 -1.90 4.36 14.86
N TRP A 137 -2.67 3.67 13.99
CA TRP A 137 -3.36 4.31 12.90
C TRP A 137 -4.64 4.95 13.36
N ASN A 138 -5.58 4.24 14.01
CA ASN A 138 -6.90 4.77 14.36
C ASN A 138 -6.86 5.63 15.63
N ARG A 139 -6.22 5.16 16.70
CA ARG A 139 -6.15 5.89 17.99
C ARG A 139 -5.04 6.94 18.04
N ARG A 140 -4.24 7.07 16.97
CA ARG A 140 -3.11 8.01 16.85
C ARG A 140 -2.06 7.83 17.95
N MET A 141 -1.94 6.62 18.51
CA MET A 141 -0.95 6.27 19.53
C MET A 141 0.39 5.95 18.87
N PHE A 142 1.01 6.93 18.23
CA PHE A 142 2.29 6.74 17.52
C PHE A 142 3.41 6.22 18.41
N GLY A 143 3.32 6.45 19.73
CA GLY A 143 4.22 5.88 20.72
C GLY A 143 4.34 4.36 20.65
N THR A 144 3.25 3.64 20.32
CA THR A 144 3.23 2.17 20.19
C THR A 144 4.28 1.66 19.20
N ILE A 145 4.62 2.43 18.15
CA ILE A 145 5.64 2.06 17.15
C ILE A 145 6.97 1.74 17.82
N LYS A 146 7.38 2.51 18.84
CA LYS A 146 8.66 2.31 19.52
C LYS A 146 8.72 0.99 20.31
N ASP A 147 7.56 0.50 20.73
CA ASP A 147 7.43 -0.63 21.63
C ASP A 147 7.31 -1.95 20.85
N VAL A 148 6.79 -1.90 19.62
CA VAL A 148 6.44 -3.10 18.83
C VAL A 148 7.30 -3.33 17.59
N TYR A 149 8.04 -2.32 17.13
CA TYR A 149 8.95 -2.45 16.00
C TYR A 149 10.37 -2.83 16.44
N ALA A 150 11.04 -3.67 15.64
CA ALA A 150 12.45 -3.97 15.84
C ALA A 150 13.32 -2.70 15.73
N PRO A 151 14.37 -2.52 16.56
CA PRO A 151 15.27 -1.37 16.45
C PRO A 151 15.93 -1.21 15.07
N THR A 152 16.08 -2.32 14.34
CA THR A 152 16.68 -2.41 13.01
C THR A 152 15.66 -2.43 11.86
N VAL A 153 14.39 -2.10 12.13
CA VAL A 153 13.33 -2.16 11.10
C VAL A 153 13.70 -1.34 9.86
N MET A 154 13.40 -1.89 8.68
CA MET A 154 13.52 -1.19 7.40
C MET A 154 12.13 -0.76 6.93
N TYR A 155 12.00 0.52 6.61
CA TYR A 155 10.81 1.12 6.01
C TYR A 155 11.01 1.27 4.50
N HIS A 156 10.14 0.61 3.74
CA HIS A 156 10.08 0.70 2.29
C HIS A 156 8.90 1.61 1.87
N GLY A 157 9.19 2.89 1.65
CA GLY A 157 8.16 3.90 1.38
C GLY A 157 7.92 4.20 -0.10
N PRO A 158 6.97 5.11 -0.38
CA PRO A 158 6.82 5.76 -1.69
C PRO A 158 8.10 6.48 -2.12
N LEU A 159 8.22 6.78 -3.41
CA LEU A 159 9.38 7.37 -4.07
C LEU A 159 10.66 6.53 -3.93
N MET A 160 10.51 5.22 -3.79
CA MET A 160 11.62 4.28 -3.52
C MET A 160 12.40 4.64 -2.24
N ALA A 161 11.77 5.32 -1.27
CA ALA A 161 12.39 5.63 0.00
C ALA A 161 12.78 4.33 0.74
N GLU A 162 14.00 4.33 1.26
CA GLU A 162 14.60 3.28 2.08
C GLU A 162 15.10 3.95 3.35
N LEU A 163 14.42 3.70 4.47
CA LEU A 163 14.76 4.31 5.75
C LEU A 163 14.89 3.22 6.82
N THR A 164 15.75 3.45 7.81
CA THR A 164 16.03 2.45 8.85
C THR A 164 15.75 3.01 10.23
N GLY A 165 15.21 2.14 11.09
CA GLY A 165 14.98 2.39 12.51
C GLY A 165 13.58 2.89 12.83
N ILE A 166 13.22 2.79 14.11
CA ILE A 166 11.92 3.16 14.66
C ILE A 166 11.54 4.61 14.33
N ALA A 167 12.50 5.54 14.43
CA ALA A 167 12.28 6.95 14.15
C ALA A 167 11.83 7.20 12.69
N ALA A 168 12.34 6.40 11.75
CA ALA A 168 11.92 6.48 10.35
C ALA A 168 10.45 6.08 10.18
N VAL A 169 10.05 4.94 10.74
CA VAL A 169 8.66 4.47 10.68
C VAL A 169 7.72 5.49 11.32
N MET A 170 8.08 6.01 12.50
CA MET A 170 7.29 7.01 13.22
C MET A 170 7.13 8.30 12.41
N HIS A 171 8.24 8.86 11.87
CA HIS A 171 8.20 10.08 11.06
C HIS A 171 7.30 9.91 9.83
N GLN A 172 7.41 8.78 9.13
CA GLN A 172 6.61 8.52 7.93
C GLN A 172 5.13 8.34 8.25
N THR A 173 4.82 7.65 9.35
CA THR A 173 3.44 7.44 9.82
C THR A 173 2.78 8.77 10.19
N ILE A 174 3.47 9.62 10.98
CA ILE A 174 2.98 10.95 11.36
C ILE A 174 2.82 11.84 10.12
N GLY A 175 3.78 11.79 9.19
CA GLY A 175 3.71 12.56 7.95
C GLY A 175 2.49 12.20 7.10
N LEU A 176 2.21 10.89 6.94
CA LEU A 176 1.03 10.42 6.21
C LEU A 176 -0.25 10.88 6.90
N MET A 177 -0.38 10.63 8.20
CA MET A 177 -1.56 11.05 8.96
C MET A 177 -1.75 12.57 9.00
N GLY A 178 -0.67 13.34 9.02
CA GLY A 178 -0.75 14.80 8.93
C GLY A 178 -1.25 15.28 7.57
N SER A 179 -1.01 14.53 6.49
CA SER A 179 -1.49 14.86 5.13
C SER A 179 -2.95 14.43 4.89
N VAL A 180 -3.42 13.40 5.58
CA VAL A 180 -4.79 12.88 5.51
C VAL A 180 -5.32 12.65 6.93
N PRO A 181 -5.70 13.73 7.64
CA PRO A 181 -6.00 13.66 9.08
C PRO A 181 -7.24 12.83 9.41
N ASP A 182 -8.15 12.68 8.45
CA ASP A 182 -9.37 11.87 8.52
C ASP A 182 -9.17 10.40 8.08
N ALA A 183 -7.93 9.98 7.77
CA ALA A 183 -7.68 8.60 7.38
C ALA A 183 -8.00 7.60 8.51
N SER A 184 -8.60 6.48 8.12
CA SER A 184 -8.82 5.28 8.95
C SER A 184 -8.02 4.10 8.40
N PHE A 185 -7.64 3.20 9.30
CA PHE A 185 -7.10 1.89 8.98
C PHE A 185 -8.19 0.84 9.20
N GLU A 186 -8.53 0.13 8.13
CA GLU A 186 -9.60 -0.88 8.11
C GLU A 186 -9.05 -2.17 7.50
N PRO A 187 -8.60 -3.12 8.33
CA PRO A 187 -7.98 -4.35 7.84
C PRO A 187 -9.07 -5.27 7.26
N GLN A 188 -8.93 -5.61 5.97
CA GLN A 188 -9.84 -6.57 5.30
C GLN A 188 -9.29 -8.01 5.34
N HIS A 189 -7.96 -8.13 5.32
CA HIS A 189 -7.24 -9.40 5.29
C HIS A 189 -5.97 -9.29 6.13
N ILE A 190 -5.54 -10.42 6.69
CA ILE A 190 -4.27 -10.55 7.39
C ILE A 190 -3.67 -11.92 7.10
N CYS A 191 -2.34 -11.97 7.03
CA CYS A 191 -1.58 -13.20 7.10
C CYS A 191 -0.23 -12.92 7.76
N SER A 192 0.25 -13.88 8.52
CA SER A 192 1.63 -13.91 9.01
C SER A 192 2.37 -15.12 8.45
N THR A 193 3.64 -14.96 8.11
CA THR A 193 4.53 -16.10 7.93
C THR A 193 4.79 -16.76 9.28
N PRO A 194 4.73 -18.11 9.37
CA PRO A 194 5.08 -18.83 10.59
C PRO A 194 6.55 -18.64 11.00
#